data_AF-A0A653LJ83-F1
#
_entry.id   AF-A0A653LJ83-F1
#
_cell.length_a   1.000
_cell.length_b   1.000
_cell.length_c   1.000
_cell.angle_alpha   90.00
_cell.angle_beta   90.00
_cell.angle_gamma   90.00
#
_symmetry.space_group_name_H-M   'P 1'
#
loop_
_entity.id
_entity.type
_entity.pdbx_description
1 polymer ?
#
loop_
_entity_poly.entity_id
_entity_poly.type
_entity_poly.pdbx_seq_one_letter_code
_entity_poly.pdbx_strand_id
1 'polypeptide(L)'
;MSGTTGPGSTSLGSTGSPAGGEPTTGRLVHDLTEQTRELVRGEVALAKAELGDTVKHVGIGAGLFGGAGLIALYGVGALVTAAIAGLAVVLDVWLAALIVGVVLLAVAGVAALLGKKQVTQATPAVPATQRGVQRDVATLKEGTHRG
;
A
#
# COMPACT_ATOMS: atom_id res chain seq x y z
N MET A 1 13.54 65.14 69.62
CA MET A 1 12.96 66.22 68.78
C MET A 1 12.70 65.61 67.42
N SER A 2 11.53 65.67 66.78
CA SER A 2 10.17 66.08 67.12
C SER A 2 9.34 65.73 65.88
N GLY A 3 8.15 65.14 66.06
CA GLY A 3 7.06 65.10 65.06
C GLY A 3 7.30 64.14 63.87
N THR A 4 6.29 63.51 63.28
CA THR A 4 4.87 63.85 63.24
C THR A 4 4.03 62.58 63.08
N THR A 5 2.82 62.63 63.65
CA THR A 5 1.75 61.63 63.57
C THR A 5 0.62 62.14 62.67
N GLY A 6 -0.01 61.24 61.92
CA GLY A 6 -1.43 61.33 61.48
C GLY A 6 -1.67 61.23 59.96
N PRO A 7 -2.91 60.96 59.51
CA PRO A 7 -3.66 59.72 59.74
C PRO A 7 -4.28 59.14 58.44
N GLY A 8 -4.74 57.88 58.51
CA GLY A 8 -5.95 57.42 57.81
C GLY A 8 -5.90 57.18 56.29
N SER A 9 -5.82 55.91 55.91
CA SER A 9 -6.79 55.35 54.95
C SER A 9 -6.78 53.83 55.06
N THR A 10 -7.70 53.32 55.87
CA THR A 10 -8.16 51.94 55.81
C THR A 10 -8.86 51.75 54.46
N SER A 11 -8.08 51.48 53.41
CA SER A 11 -8.61 50.88 52.20
C SER A 11 -8.78 49.40 52.49
N LEU A 12 -9.96 49.05 53.00
CA LEU A 12 -10.49 47.69 52.91
C LEU A 12 -10.65 47.39 51.41
N GLY A 13 -9.56 46.96 50.79
CA GLY A 13 -9.56 46.34 49.49
C GLY A 13 -10.45 45.12 49.54
N SER A 14 -11.66 45.32 49.02
CA SER A 14 -12.65 44.32 48.66
C SER A 14 -12.03 42.96 48.35
N THR A 15 -12.47 41.97 49.13
CA THR A 15 -12.71 40.59 48.71
C THR A 15 -13.00 40.49 47.21
N GLY A 16 -12.31 39.59 46.51
CA GLY A 16 -12.66 39.25 45.13
C GLY A 16 -11.48 38.83 44.30
N SER A 17 -11.03 37.59 44.50
CA SER A 17 -10.22 36.83 43.55
C SER A 17 -10.69 37.05 42.10
N PRO A 18 -9.82 37.34 41.11
CA PRO A 18 -10.09 36.90 39.75
C PRO A 18 -9.82 35.40 39.68
N ALA A 19 -10.60 34.60 40.42
CA ALA A 19 -10.83 33.22 40.05
C ALA A 19 -11.86 33.27 38.92
N GLY A 20 -11.50 32.80 37.73
CA GLY A 20 -12.45 32.78 36.62
C GLY A 20 -11.89 32.44 35.25
N GLY A 21 -10.56 32.36 35.09
CA GLY A 21 -9.97 31.69 33.94
C GLY A 21 -9.77 30.21 34.26
N GLU A 22 -10.84 29.44 34.47
CA GLU A 22 -10.71 27.98 34.42
C GLU A 22 -9.98 27.64 33.11
N PRO A 23 -8.95 26.78 33.11
CA PRO A 23 -8.50 26.18 31.87
C PRO A 23 -9.70 25.45 31.29
N THR A 24 -10.38 26.11 30.36
CA THR A 24 -11.64 25.65 29.82
C THR A 24 -11.41 24.28 29.21
N THR A 25 -12.32 23.34 29.43
CA THR A 25 -12.31 22.02 28.78
C THR A 25 -12.07 22.13 27.27
N GLY A 26 -12.50 23.24 26.65
CA GLY A 26 -12.20 23.60 25.27
C GLY A 26 -10.72 23.78 24.94
N ARG A 27 -9.89 24.29 25.85
CA ARG A 27 -8.44 24.47 25.65
C ARG A 27 -7.70 23.12 25.72
N LEU A 28 -8.10 22.22 26.62
CA LEU A 28 -7.54 20.87 26.71
C LEU A 28 -7.90 20.01 25.49
N VAL A 29 -9.15 20.10 25.01
CA VAL A 29 -9.59 19.42 23.79
C VAL A 29 -8.87 19.98 22.56
N HIS A 30 -8.65 21.30 22.52
CA HIS A 30 -7.85 21.94 21.48
C HIS A 30 -6.41 21.40 21.49
N ASP A 31 -5.73 21.41 22.64
CA ASP A 31 -4.33 20.99 22.75
C ASP A 31 -4.13 19.48 22.50
N LEU A 32 -5.08 18.62 22.90
CA LEU A 32 -5.10 17.19 22.56
C LEU A 32 -5.32 16.95 21.06
N THR A 33 -6.18 17.76 20.42
CA THR A 33 -6.40 17.70 18.97
C THR A 33 -5.15 18.14 18.22
N GLU A 34 -4.47 19.18 18.69
CA GLU A 34 -3.21 19.67 18.15
C GLU A 34 -2.12 18.59 18.21
N GLN A 35 -1.94 17.96 19.38
CA GLN A 35 -0.95 16.89 19.59
C GLN A 35 -1.26 15.63 18.79
N THR A 36 -2.53 15.24 18.70
CA THR A 36 -2.95 14.09 17.90
C THR A 36 -2.70 14.34 16.41
N ARG A 37 -2.95 15.57 15.92
CA ARG A 37 -2.62 15.97 14.54
C ARG A 37 -1.12 15.92 14.27
N GLU A 38 -0.29 16.33 15.22
CA GLU A 38 1.17 16.28 15.11
C GLU A 38 1.68 14.84 15.04
N LEU A 39 1.17 13.95 15.91
CA LEU A 39 1.48 12.51 15.88
C LEU A 39 1.10 11.86 14.54
N VAL A 40 -0.13 12.08 14.08
CA VAL A 40 -0.62 11.53 12.81
C VAL A 40 0.19 12.06 11.64
N ARG A 41 0.57 13.35 11.64
CA ARG A 41 1.48 13.91 10.62
C ARG A 41 2.86 13.25 10.65
N GLY A 42 3.39 12.96 11.83
CA GLY A 42 4.66 12.25 12.00
C GLY A 42 4.62 10.82 11.43
N GLU A 43 3.59 10.05 11.78
CA GLU A 43 3.39 8.68 11.25
C GLU A 43 3.18 8.69 9.73
N VAL A 44 2.43 9.65 9.19
CA VAL A 44 2.25 9.79 7.74
C VAL A 44 3.57 10.20 7.05
N ALA A 45 4.37 11.07 7.65
CA ALA A 45 5.68 11.46 7.10
C ALA A 45 6.66 10.28 7.10
N LEU A 46 6.68 9.49 8.18
CA LEU A 46 7.50 8.30 8.31
C LEU A 46 7.07 7.21 7.31
N ALA A 47 5.77 6.93 7.24
CA ALA A 47 5.20 5.99 6.27
C ALA A 47 5.49 6.44 4.83
N LYS A 48 5.41 7.74 4.53
CA LYS A 48 5.78 8.27 3.20
C LYS A 48 7.26 8.09 2.88
N ALA A 49 8.16 8.24 3.86
CA ALA A 49 9.58 8.02 3.65
C ALA A 49 9.89 6.54 3.36
N GLU A 50 9.33 5.62 4.16
CA GLU A 50 9.52 4.18 4.00
C GLU A 50 8.86 3.64 2.71
N LEU A 51 7.67 4.14 2.38
CA LEU A 51 7.00 3.85 1.11
C LEU A 51 7.74 4.46 -0.07
N GLY A 52 8.33 5.64 0.07
CA GLY A 52 9.02 6.34 -1.03
C GLY A 52 10.18 5.52 -1.60
N ASP A 53 11.04 4.99 -0.73
CA ASP A 53 12.16 4.16 -1.15
C ASP A 53 11.69 2.82 -1.73
N THR A 54 10.68 2.19 -1.11
CA THR A 54 10.08 0.96 -1.62
C THR A 54 9.47 1.16 -3.01
N VAL A 55 8.65 2.20 -3.18
CA VAL A 55 7.96 2.54 -4.44
C VAL A 55 8.97 2.87 -5.53
N LYS A 56 10.06 3.57 -5.22
CA LYS A 56 11.11 3.89 -6.19
C LYS A 56 11.80 2.62 -6.71
N HIS A 57 12.22 1.72 -5.82
CA HIS A 57 12.87 0.47 -6.21
C HIS A 57 11.92 -0.45 -6.98
N VAL A 58 10.66 -0.56 -6.54
CA VAL A 58 9.62 -1.30 -7.26
C VAL A 58 9.35 -0.68 -8.62
N GLY A 59 9.29 0.64 -8.74
CA GLY A 59 9.06 1.35 -10.00
C GLY A 59 10.21 1.17 -10.99
N ILE A 60 11.46 1.29 -10.54
CA ILE A 60 12.65 1.03 -11.36
C ILE A 60 12.68 -0.44 -11.76
N GLY A 61 12.42 -1.36 -10.83
CA GLY A 61 12.38 -2.80 -11.10
C GLY A 61 11.30 -3.15 -12.13
N ALA A 62 10.09 -2.63 -11.97
CA ALA A 62 8.99 -2.81 -12.92
C ALA A 62 9.32 -2.21 -14.30
N GLY A 63 9.94 -1.02 -14.35
CA GLY A 63 10.39 -0.39 -15.58
C GLY A 63 11.47 -1.20 -16.30
N LEU A 64 12.50 -1.66 -15.59
CA LEU A 64 13.56 -2.50 -16.13
C LEU A 64 13.03 -3.85 -16.60
N PHE A 65 12.17 -4.51 -15.81
CA PHE A 65 11.59 -5.79 -16.18
C PHE A 65 10.63 -5.67 -17.37
N GLY A 66 9.83 -4.61 -17.40
CA GLY A 66 8.98 -4.27 -18.54
C GLY A 66 9.79 -4.00 -19.81
N GLY A 67 10.83 -3.17 -19.71
CA GLY A 67 11.74 -2.87 -20.82
C GLY A 67 12.49 -4.11 -21.32
N ALA A 68 13.04 -4.92 -20.42
CA ALA A 68 13.68 -6.20 -20.74
C ALA A 68 12.70 -7.16 -21.41
N GLY A 69 11.45 -7.23 -20.93
CA GLY A 69 10.38 -8.02 -21.53
C GLY A 69 10.08 -7.62 -22.97
N LEU A 70 10.00 -6.31 -23.25
CA LEU A 70 9.81 -5.81 -24.61
C LEU A 70 11.01 -6.13 -25.52
N ILE A 71 12.24 -5.92 -25.04
CA ILE A 71 13.44 -6.26 -25.80
C ILE A 71 13.49 -7.77 -26.09
N ALA A 72 13.19 -8.61 -25.09
CA ALA A 72 13.11 -10.05 -25.26
C ALA A 72 12.02 -10.45 -26.26
N LEU A 73 10.86 -9.79 -26.26
CA LEU A 73 9.79 -10.02 -27.23
C LEU A 73 10.26 -9.74 -28.66
N TYR A 74 10.90 -8.60 -28.91
CA TYR A 74 11.47 -8.29 -30.23
C TYR A 74 12.60 -9.26 -30.61
N GLY A 75 13.46 -9.62 -29.66
CA GLY A 75 14.53 -10.60 -29.87
C GLY A 75 13.99 -11.98 -30.26
N VAL A 76 12.96 -12.47 -29.58
CA VAL A 76 12.26 -13.71 -29.96
C VAL A 76 11.68 -13.59 -31.37
N GLY A 77 11.01 -12.47 -31.70
CA GLY A 77 10.50 -12.23 -33.05
C GLY A 77 11.59 -12.28 -34.14
N ALA A 78 12.76 -11.69 -33.86
CA ALA A 78 13.92 -11.74 -34.76
C ALA A 78 14.45 -13.17 -34.92
N LEU A 79 14.56 -13.95 -33.83
CA LEU A 79 14.99 -15.35 -33.88
C LEU A 79 14.00 -16.23 -34.65
N VAL A 80 12.69 -16.03 -34.46
CA VAL A 80 11.66 -16.72 -35.23
C VAL A 80 11.79 -16.40 -36.71
N THR A 81 11.98 -15.11 -37.05
CA THR A 81 12.20 -14.69 -38.45
C THR A 81 13.46 -15.32 -39.03
N ALA A 82 14.57 -15.36 -38.28
CA ALA A 82 15.80 -15.99 -38.71
C ALA A 82 15.65 -17.50 -38.92
N ALA A 83 14.91 -18.20 -38.04
CA ALA A 83 14.62 -19.62 -38.18
C ALA A 83 13.80 -19.91 -39.45
N ILE A 84 12.77 -19.10 -39.70
CA ILE A 84 11.96 -19.20 -40.93
C ILE A 84 12.83 -18.96 -42.16
N ALA A 85 13.62 -17.88 -42.17
CA ALA A 85 14.50 -17.54 -43.29
C ALA A 85 15.54 -18.64 -43.55
N GLY A 86 16.13 -19.22 -42.51
CA GLY A 86 17.08 -20.33 -42.63
C GLY A 86 16.45 -21.60 -43.20
N LEU A 87 15.26 -21.97 -42.74
CA LEU A 87 14.49 -23.10 -43.30
C LEU A 87 14.03 -22.83 -44.73
N ALA A 88 13.72 -21.58 -45.06
CA ALA A 88 13.28 -21.17 -46.38
C ALA A 88 14.39 -21.25 -47.45
N VAL A 89 15.64 -21.51 -47.07
CA VAL A 89 16.73 -21.80 -48.03
C VAL A 89 16.51 -23.16 -48.72
N VAL A 90 15.84 -24.10 -48.05
CA VAL A 90 15.64 -25.47 -48.54
C VAL A 90 14.16 -25.83 -48.73
N LEU A 91 13.23 -25.05 -48.16
CA LEU A 91 11.78 -25.24 -48.26
C LEU A 91 11.10 -23.94 -48.72
N ASP A 92 9.85 -24.03 -49.18
CA ASP A 92 9.05 -22.82 -49.39
C ASP A 92 8.82 -22.05 -48.08
N VAL A 93 8.80 -20.72 -48.16
CA VAL A 93 8.63 -19.83 -47.01
C VAL A 93 7.36 -20.12 -46.21
N TRP A 94 6.27 -20.50 -46.88
CA TRP A 94 5.00 -20.82 -46.21
C TRP A 94 5.12 -22.09 -45.35
N LEU A 95 5.85 -23.11 -45.83
CA LEU A 95 6.04 -24.37 -45.13
C LEU A 95 7.03 -24.20 -43.97
N ALA A 96 8.11 -23.44 -44.17
CA ALA A 96 9.04 -23.05 -43.12
C ALA A 96 8.32 -22.31 -41.97
N ALA A 97 7.45 -21.34 -42.29
CA ALA A 97 6.66 -20.62 -41.32
C ALA A 97 5.70 -21.53 -40.53
N LEU A 98 5.04 -22.49 -41.19
CA LEU A 98 4.17 -23.46 -40.52
C LEU A 98 4.93 -24.36 -39.55
N ILE A 99 6.09 -24.88 -39.96
CA ILE A 99 6.90 -25.75 -39.09
C ILE A 99 7.34 -25.01 -37.83
N VAL A 100 7.90 -23.80 -37.99
CA VAL A 100 8.32 -22.97 -36.85
C VAL A 100 7.12 -22.62 -35.97
N GLY A 101 5.98 -22.27 -36.58
CA GLY A 101 4.74 -21.97 -35.87
C GLY A 101 4.24 -23.13 -35.01
N VAL A 102 4.24 -24.36 -35.54
CA VAL A 102 3.83 -25.56 -34.79
C VAL A 102 4.77 -25.82 -33.61
N VAL A 103 6.09 -25.69 -33.81
CA VAL A 103 7.07 -25.85 -32.73
C VAL A 103 6.83 -24.82 -31.62
N LEU A 104 6.60 -23.55 -31.96
CA LEU A 104 6.32 -22.51 -30.98
C LEU A 104 5.01 -22.74 -30.22
N LEU A 105 3.96 -23.18 -30.91
CA LEU A 105 2.70 -23.53 -30.25
C LEU A 105 2.85 -24.71 -29.29
N ALA A 106 3.64 -25.72 -29.64
CA ALA A 106 3.94 -26.83 -28.74
C ALA A 106 4.68 -26.35 -27.48
N VAL A 107 5.71 -25.51 -27.64
CA VAL A 107 6.45 -24.91 -26.52
C VAL A 107 5.54 -24.04 -25.66
N ALA A 108 4.71 -23.19 -26.28
CA ALA A 108 3.75 -22.34 -25.58
C ALA A 108 2.72 -23.16 -24.81
N GLY A 109 2.22 -24.26 -25.40
CA GLY A 109 1.32 -25.20 -24.75
C GLY A 109 1.95 -25.81 -23.50
N VAL A 110 3.19 -26.30 -23.59
CA VAL A 110 3.91 -26.85 -22.43
C VAL A 110 4.15 -25.78 -21.36
N ALA A 111 4.61 -24.60 -21.74
CA ALA A 111 4.82 -23.49 -20.83
C ALA A 111 3.53 -23.07 -20.11
N ALA A 112 2.40 -23.02 -20.83
CA ALA A 112 1.09 -22.72 -20.26
C ALA A 112 0.63 -23.78 -19.25
N LEU A 113 0.87 -25.07 -19.54
CA LEU A 113 0.55 -26.16 -18.60
C LEU A 113 1.41 -26.10 -17.34
N LEU A 114 2.72 -25.85 -17.47
CA LEU A 114 3.62 -25.67 -16.33
C LEU A 114 3.26 -24.43 -15.51
N GLY A 115 2.98 -23.30 -16.18
CA GLY A 115 2.52 -22.07 -15.55
C GLY A 115 1.22 -22.28 -14.78
N LYS A 116 0.22 -22.94 -15.38
CA LYS A 116 -1.02 -23.32 -14.71
C LYS A 116 -0.76 -24.16 -13.47
N LYS A 117 0.15 -25.15 -13.54
CA LYS A 117 0.51 -25.99 -12.39
C LYS A 117 1.15 -25.16 -11.26
N GLN A 118 2.04 -24.22 -11.60
CA GLN A 118 2.66 -23.34 -10.62
C GLN A 118 1.66 -22.36 -9.98
N VAL A 119 0.79 -21.74 -10.77
CA VAL A 119 -0.27 -20.85 -10.24
C VAL A 119 -1.25 -21.63 -9.37
N THR A 120 -1.63 -22.84 -9.77
CA THR A 120 -2.55 -23.70 -8.98
C THR A 120 -1.92 -24.12 -7.66
N GLN A 121 -0.61 -24.40 -7.63
CA GLN A 121 0.12 -24.74 -6.39
C GLN A 121 0.43 -23.53 -5.52
N ALA A 122 0.67 -22.36 -6.13
CA ALA A 122 0.95 -21.10 -5.44
C ALA A 122 -0.31 -20.40 -4.93
N THR A 123 -1.51 -20.83 -5.36
CA THR A 123 -2.78 -20.37 -4.80
C THR A 123 -3.03 -21.16 -3.52
N PRO A 124 -2.95 -20.55 -2.32
CA PRO A 124 -3.40 -21.21 -1.11
C PRO A 124 -4.89 -21.51 -1.29
N ALA A 125 -5.31 -22.77 -1.08
CA ALA A 125 -6.72 -23.16 -1.12
C ALA A 125 -7.52 -22.30 -0.13
N VAL A 126 -8.09 -21.20 -0.63
CA VAL A 126 -8.80 -20.14 0.10
C VAL A 126 -7.88 -19.41 1.11
N PRO A 127 -7.70 -18.08 1.02
CA PRO A 127 -7.03 -17.35 2.09
C PRO A 127 -7.75 -17.67 3.40
N ALA A 128 -7.00 -18.10 4.43
CA ALA A 128 -7.55 -18.49 5.74
C ALA A 128 -8.48 -17.41 6.35
N THR A 129 -8.41 -16.19 5.84
CA THR A 129 -9.28 -15.04 6.11
C THR A 129 -10.75 -15.24 5.73
N GLN A 130 -11.10 -16.00 4.68
CA GLN A 130 -12.51 -16.29 4.39
C GLN A 130 -13.13 -17.30 5.35
N ARG A 131 -12.34 -18.20 5.96
CA ARG A 131 -12.85 -19.12 6.99
C ARG A 131 -13.15 -18.41 8.31
N GLY A 132 -12.39 -17.36 8.63
CA GLY A 132 -12.66 -16.48 9.78
C GLY A 132 -13.96 -15.69 9.59
N VAL A 133 -14.07 -14.97 8.46
CA VAL A 133 -15.27 -14.16 8.15
C VAL A 133 -16.54 -15.02 8.05
N GLN A 134 -16.47 -16.23 7.47
CA GLN A 134 -17.63 -17.13 7.41
C GLN A 134 -17.99 -17.71 8.79
N ARG A 135 -17.02 -17.98 9.68
CA ARG A 135 -17.29 -18.37 11.06
C ARG A 135 -17.93 -17.24 11.86
N ASP A 136 -17.45 -16.01 11.69
CA ASP A 136 -17.96 -14.86 12.42
C ASP A 136 -19.41 -14.53 12.00
N VAL A 137 -19.73 -14.66 10.71
CA VAL A 137 -21.10 -14.52 10.19
C VAL A 137 -22.02 -15.65 10.67
N ALA A 138 -21.53 -16.89 10.75
CA ALA A 138 -22.30 -18.02 11.28
C ALA A 138 -22.65 -17.84 12.76
N THR A 139 -21.69 -17.34 13.56
CA THR A 139 -21.87 -17.12 15.00
C THR A 139 -22.85 -15.97 15.28
N LEU A 140 -22.87 -14.94 14.42
CA LEU A 140 -23.86 -13.85 14.51
C LEU A 140 -25.28 -14.30 14.12
N LYS A 141 -25.40 -15.22 13.15
CA LYS A 141 -26.72 -15.73 12.70
C LYS A 141 -27.38 -16.64 13.73
N GLU A 142 -26.61 -17.33 14.57
CA GLU A 142 -27.13 -18.14 15.69
C GLU A 142 -27.54 -17.29 16.90
N GLY A 143 -26.89 -16.15 17.13
CA GLY A 143 -27.21 -15.24 18.25
C GLY A 143 -28.55 -14.51 18.11
N THR A 144 -29.06 -14.30 16.89
CA THR A 144 -30.32 -13.58 16.64
C THR A 144 -31.57 -14.45 16.80
N HIS A 145 -31.46 -15.78 16.81
CA HIS A 145 -32.61 -16.68 16.98
C HIS A 145 -32.94 -17.03 18.44
N ARG A 146 -32.20 -16.49 19.41
CA ARG A 146 -32.33 -16.83 20.84
C ARG A 146 -32.70 -15.64 21.75
N GLY A 147 -33.20 -14.54 21.15
CA GLY A 147 -33.75 -13.38 21.85
C GLY A 147 -35.23 -13.21 21.57
#